data_AF-A0A7S3XQK3-F1
#
_entry.id   AF-A0A7S3XQK3-F1
#
_cell.length_a   1.000
_cell.length_b   1.000
_cell.length_c   1.000
_cell.angle_alpha   90.00
_cell.angle_beta   90.00
_cell.angle_gamma   90.00
#
_symmetry.space_group_name_H-M   'P 1'
#
loop_
_entity.id
_entity.type
_entity.pdbx_description
1 polymer ?
#
loop_
_entity_poly.entity_id
_entity_poly.type
_entity_poly.pdbx_seq_one_letter_code
_entity_poly.pdbx_strand_id
1 'polypeptide(L)'
;MAEGCQVPLSEALPELMPQVVRSCGDPDQFVRQSACFALGQIAEHCQPEVFGYHEEILPAVFNLFDDPTTQVKGMSCYVLEMFCENLEPETLRPFLEPLMTKLVQTLQTHPKKSIQEMVLAAMAAIAVGAEDSFLPFFKPVADMLVPLLGATADDQLPLR
;
A
#
# COMPACT_ATOMS: atom_id res chain seq x y z
N MET A 1 9.91 -11.99 -11.10
CA MET A 1 11.30 -12.45 -11.35
C MET A 1 12.24 -11.30 -11.01
N ALA A 2 12.59 -11.14 -9.74
CA ALA A 2 13.56 -10.13 -9.27
C ALA A 2 14.46 -10.68 -8.13
N GLU A 3 14.09 -11.81 -7.52
CA GLU A 3 14.81 -12.43 -6.39
C GLU A 3 16.28 -12.78 -6.67
N GLY A 4 16.70 -12.92 -7.93
CA GLY A 4 18.09 -13.22 -8.31
C GLY A 4 18.94 -12.00 -8.73
N CYS A 5 18.35 -10.80 -8.79
CA CYS A 5 19.00 -9.57 -9.29
C CYS A 5 18.98 -8.42 -8.28
N GLN A 6 18.76 -8.72 -7.00
CA GLN A 6 18.59 -7.70 -5.96
C GLN A 6 19.78 -6.73 -5.90
N VAL A 7 21.02 -7.22 -5.92
CA VAL A 7 22.22 -6.37 -5.87
C VAL A 7 22.35 -5.47 -7.11
N PRO A 8 22.21 -5.97 -8.36
CA PRO A 8 22.14 -5.11 -9.55
C PRO A 8 20.98 -4.09 -9.54
N LEU A 9 19.84 -4.43 -8.94
CA LEU A 9 18.65 -3.58 -8.99
C LEU A 9 18.75 -2.41 -8.00
N SER A 10 19.26 -2.65 -6.78
CA SER A 10 19.51 -1.57 -5.80
C SER A 10 20.53 -0.56 -6.33
N GLU A 11 21.57 -1.01 -7.04
CA GLU A 11 22.56 -0.13 -7.69
C GLU A 11 21.95 0.74 -8.82
N ALA A 12 20.89 0.25 -9.47
CA ALA A 12 20.21 0.93 -10.57
C ALA A 12 19.09 1.90 -10.12
N LEU A 13 18.75 1.94 -8.82
CA LEU A 13 17.68 2.82 -8.31
C LEU A 13 17.80 4.29 -8.74
N PRO A 14 19.00 4.93 -8.74
CA PRO A 14 19.12 6.33 -9.14
C PRO A 14 18.65 6.59 -10.58
N GLU A 15 18.80 5.61 -11.47
CA GLU A 15 18.37 5.71 -12.87
C GLU A 15 16.90 5.31 -13.04
N LEU A 16 16.43 4.31 -12.28
CA LEU A 16 15.10 3.73 -12.41
C LEU A 16 14.02 4.57 -11.72
N MET A 17 14.26 5.04 -10.50
CA MET A 17 13.25 5.71 -9.67
C MET A 17 12.59 6.92 -10.35
N PRO A 18 13.33 7.84 -11.00
CA PRO A 18 12.72 8.96 -11.72
C PRO A 18 11.79 8.51 -12.86
N GLN A 19 12.10 7.39 -13.51
CA GLN A 19 11.30 6.85 -14.62
C GLN A 19 10.03 6.18 -14.10
N VAL A 20 10.15 5.38 -13.03
CA VAL A 20 9.03 4.68 -12.40
C VAL A 20 8.05 5.69 -11.81
N VAL A 21 8.53 6.64 -11.01
CA VAL A 21 7.69 7.67 -10.38
C VAL A 21 6.97 8.53 -11.41
N ARG A 22 7.64 8.92 -12.51
CA ARG A 22 6.98 9.64 -13.60
C ARG A 22 5.87 8.80 -14.25
N SER A 23 6.10 7.50 -14.42
CA SER A 23 5.13 6.58 -15.03
C SER A 23 3.87 6.36 -14.16
N CYS A 24 3.95 6.62 -12.84
CA CYS A 24 2.78 6.65 -11.96
C CYS A 24 1.77 7.75 -12.35
N GLY A 25 2.20 8.79 -13.05
CA GLY A 25 1.34 9.89 -13.53
C GLY A 25 0.94 9.77 -15.01
N ASP A 26 1.17 8.64 -15.65
CA ASP A 26 0.92 8.47 -17.09
C ASP A 26 -0.58 8.53 -17.43
N PRO A 27 -0.98 9.14 -18.56
CA PRO A 27 -2.38 9.12 -18.99
C PRO A 27 -2.95 7.71 -19.20
N ASP A 28 -2.13 6.73 -19.58
CA ASP A 28 -2.55 5.36 -19.79
C ASP A 28 -2.59 4.57 -18.47
N GLN A 29 -3.76 4.03 -18.14
CA GLN A 29 -3.97 3.26 -16.91
C GLN A 29 -3.10 1.98 -16.82
N PHE A 30 -2.70 1.39 -17.94
CA PHE A 30 -1.87 0.20 -17.95
C PHE A 30 -0.42 0.56 -17.63
N VAL A 31 0.05 1.72 -18.11
CA VAL A 31 1.36 2.26 -17.73
C VAL A 31 1.39 2.55 -16.23
N ARG A 32 0.34 3.19 -15.68
CA ARG A 32 0.24 3.41 -14.23
C ARG A 32 0.20 2.12 -13.42
N GLN A 33 -0.53 1.09 -13.89
CA GLN A 33 -0.53 -0.23 -13.24
C GLN A 33 0.85 -0.89 -13.25
N SER A 34 1.55 -0.86 -14.39
CA SER A 34 2.91 -1.39 -14.50
C SER A 34 3.88 -0.62 -13.60
N ALA A 35 3.71 0.70 -13.48
CA ALA A 35 4.50 1.54 -12.58
C ALA A 35 4.25 1.16 -11.11
N CYS A 36 3.00 1.00 -10.68
CA CYS A 36 2.68 0.50 -9.33
C CYS A 36 3.33 -0.85 -9.06
N PHE A 37 3.22 -1.80 -9.99
CA PHE A 37 3.80 -3.12 -9.82
C PHE A 37 5.32 -3.06 -9.69
N ALA A 38 5.99 -2.33 -10.58
CA ALA A 38 7.43 -2.13 -10.51
C ALA A 38 7.84 -1.48 -9.18
N LEU A 39 7.09 -0.47 -8.74
CA LEU A 39 7.35 0.22 -7.49
C LEU A 39 7.18 -0.69 -6.26
N GLY A 40 6.17 -1.57 -6.25
CA GLY A 40 5.99 -2.55 -5.18
C GLY A 40 7.11 -3.59 -5.15
N GLN A 41 7.54 -4.10 -6.30
CA GLN A 41 8.68 -5.01 -6.38
C GLN A 41 10.00 -4.36 -5.93
N ILE A 42 10.19 -3.08 -6.25
CA ILE A 42 11.34 -2.30 -5.77
C ILE A 42 11.24 -2.09 -4.26
N ALA A 43 10.05 -1.72 -3.75
CA ALA A 43 9.80 -1.57 -2.33
C ALA A 43 10.08 -2.85 -1.55
N GLU A 44 9.76 -4.02 -2.10
CA GLU A 44 9.96 -5.32 -1.46
C GLU A 44 11.42 -5.81 -1.51
N HIS A 45 12.11 -5.61 -2.63
CA HIS A 45 13.40 -6.28 -2.89
C HIS A 45 14.64 -5.38 -2.87
N CYS A 46 14.48 -4.06 -2.82
CA CYS A 46 15.58 -3.11 -2.76
C CYS A 46 15.67 -2.40 -1.41
N GLN A 47 15.27 -3.09 -0.34
CA GLN A 47 15.42 -2.60 1.02
C GLN A 47 16.85 -2.89 1.52
N PRO A 48 17.49 -1.95 2.24
CA PRO A 48 16.93 -0.68 2.72
C PRO A 48 17.09 0.50 1.75
N GLU A 49 17.79 0.35 0.61
CA GLU A 49 18.18 1.48 -0.26
C GLU A 49 16.97 2.27 -0.78
N VAL A 50 15.85 1.60 -1.05
CA VAL A 50 14.60 2.21 -1.52
C VAL A 50 14.01 3.23 -0.54
N PHE A 51 14.27 3.11 0.76
CA PHE A 51 13.73 4.06 1.75
C PHE A 51 14.30 5.47 1.59
N GLY A 52 15.45 5.62 0.95
CA GLY A 52 16.00 6.92 0.57
C GLY A 52 15.12 7.72 -0.41
N TYR A 53 14.15 7.06 -1.06
CA TYR A 53 13.24 7.66 -2.04
C TYR A 53 11.84 7.91 -1.50
N HIS A 54 11.64 7.86 -0.18
CA HIS A 54 10.31 8.02 0.44
C HIS A 54 9.62 9.35 0.05
N GLU A 55 10.38 10.43 -0.16
CA GLU A 55 9.86 11.74 -0.57
C GLU A 55 9.23 11.72 -1.97
N GLU A 56 9.67 10.83 -2.87
CA GLU A 56 9.03 10.64 -4.17
C GLU A 56 7.95 9.55 -4.14
N ILE A 57 8.21 8.45 -3.43
CA ILE A 57 7.34 7.27 -3.38
C ILE A 57 6.02 7.59 -2.70
N LEU A 58 6.04 8.17 -1.50
CA LEU A 58 4.82 8.37 -0.71
C LEU A 58 3.82 9.29 -1.44
N PRO A 59 4.20 10.46 -1.98
CA PRO A 59 3.27 11.29 -2.74
C PRO A 59 2.75 10.59 -4.01
N ALA A 60 3.61 9.84 -4.73
CA ALA A 60 3.20 9.12 -5.93
C ALA A 60 2.15 8.05 -5.62
N VAL A 61 2.37 7.25 -4.58
CA VAL A 61 1.46 6.19 -4.16
C VAL A 61 0.14 6.75 -3.65
N PHE A 62 0.15 7.90 -2.96
CA PHE A 62 -1.09 8.57 -2.55
C PHE A 62 -1.94 9.00 -3.75
N ASN A 63 -1.30 9.56 -4.79
CA ASN A 63 -2.00 9.92 -6.02
C ASN A 63 -2.57 8.68 -6.73
N LEU A 64 -1.82 7.57 -6.75
CA LEU A 64 -2.28 6.30 -7.30
C LEU A 64 -3.41 5.68 -6.48
N PHE A 65 -3.42 5.90 -5.17
CA PHE A 65 -4.52 5.46 -4.32
C PHE A 65 -5.81 6.26 -4.60
N ASP A 66 -5.70 7.51 -5.06
CA ASP A 66 -6.84 8.32 -5.51
C ASP A 66 -7.25 8.04 -6.97
N ASP A 67 -6.59 7.11 -7.66
CA ASP A 67 -6.83 6.83 -9.08
C ASP A 67 -8.27 6.37 -9.35
N PRO A 68 -8.89 6.85 -10.45
CA PRO A 68 -10.24 6.41 -10.84
C PRO A 68 -10.30 4.93 -11.24
N THR A 69 -9.20 4.35 -11.70
CA THR A 69 -9.13 2.94 -12.09
C THR A 69 -8.94 2.07 -10.85
N THR A 70 -9.94 1.23 -10.56
CA THR A 70 -9.94 0.36 -9.37
C THR A 70 -8.70 -0.53 -9.26
N GLN A 71 -8.19 -1.02 -10.39
CA GLN A 71 -6.99 -1.86 -10.45
C GLN A 71 -5.74 -1.07 -10.03
N VAL A 72 -5.58 0.18 -10.47
CA VAL A 72 -4.46 1.04 -10.06
C VAL A 72 -4.52 1.28 -8.55
N LYS A 73 -5.71 1.60 -8.03
CA LYS A 73 -5.95 1.77 -6.59
C LYS A 73 -5.57 0.52 -5.79
N GLY A 74 -6.01 -0.66 -6.22
CA GLY A 74 -5.65 -1.93 -5.57
C GLY A 74 -4.14 -2.19 -5.58
N MET A 75 -3.47 -1.91 -6.71
CA MET A 75 -2.02 -2.06 -6.82
C MET A 75 -1.27 -1.06 -5.94
N SER A 76 -1.80 0.14 -5.73
CA SER A 76 -1.20 1.11 -4.80
C SER A 76 -1.23 0.62 -3.35
N CYS A 77 -2.25 -0.16 -2.95
CA CYS A 77 -2.27 -0.82 -1.63
C CYS A 77 -1.11 -1.81 -1.47
N TYR A 78 -0.80 -2.59 -2.51
CA TYR A 78 0.37 -3.48 -2.48
C TYR A 78 1.68 -2.71 -2.30
N VAL A 79 1.83 -1.55 -2.95
CA VAL A 79 3.01 -0.70 -2.71
C VAL A 79 3.06 -0.19 -1.27
N LEU A 80 1.92 0.26 -0.72
CA LEU A 80 1.83 0.68 0.69
C LEU A 80 2.20 -0.44 1.64
N GLU A 81 1.73 -1.66 1.37
CA GLU A 81 2.05 -2.85 2.17
C GLU A 81 3.55 -3.12 2.19
N MET A 82 4.18 -3.23 1.02
CA MET A 82 5.61 -3.55 0.92
C MET A 82 6.52 -2.42 1.42
N PHE A 83 6.12 -1.16 1.25
CA PHE A 83 6.96 -0.01 1.58
C PHE A 83 6.81 0.42 3.04
N CYS A 84 5.58 0.51 3.56
CA CYS A 84 5.34 1.08 4.88
C CYS A 84 5.65 0.12 6.03
N GLU A 85 5.65 -1.20 5.82
CA GLU A 85 5.95 -2.17 6.88
C GLU A 85 7.35 -1.99 7.48
N ASN A 86 8.34 -1.68 6.63
CA ASN A 86 9.75 -1.59 7.01
C ASN A 86 10.29 -0.15 6.98
N LEU A 87 9.42 0.85 6.76
CA LEU A 87 9.80 2.27 6.77
C LEU A 87 9.97 2.77 8.21
N GLU A 88 10.94 3.65 8.44
CA GLU A 88 11.14 4.25 9.76
C GLU A 88 9.87 5.00 10.25
N PRO A 89 9.43 4.78 11.50
CA PRO A 89 8.20 5.39 12.02
C PRO A 89 8.17 6.92 11.91
N GLU A 90 9.32 7.57 12.10
CA GLU A 90 9.50 9.02 11.99
C GLU A 90 9.24 9.54 10.58
N THR A 91 9.61 8.75 9.57
CA THR A 91 9.41 9.07 8.15
C THR A 91 7.95 8.90 7.74
N LEU A 92 7.26 7.90 8.30
CA LEU A 92 5.84 7.64 8.03
C LEU A 92 4.91 8.62 8.75
N ARG A 93 5.30 9.10 9.95
CA ARG A 93 4.47 9.92 10.84
C ARG A 93 3.77 11.13 10.16
N PRO A 94 4.43 11.94 9.31
CA PRO A 94 3.79 13.09 8.66
C PRO A 94 2.65 12.68 7.70
N PHE A 95 2.69 11.44 7.21
CA PHE A 95 1.76 10.91 6.21
C PHE A 95 0.67 10.04 6.83
N LEU A 96 0.83 9.63 8.10
CA LEU A 96 -0.01 8.62 8.72
C LEU A 96 -1.48 9.04 8.85
N GLU A 97 -1.76 10.25 9.35
CA GLU A 97 -3.13 10.75 9.50
C GLU A 97 -3.89 10.86 8.16
N PRO A 98 -3.35 11.53 7.11
CA PRO A 98 -4.06 11.60 5.82
C PRO A 98 -4.20 10.22 5.16
N LEU A 99 -3.19 9.34 5.30
CA LEU A 99 -3.24 7.98 4.76
C LEU A 99 -4.33 7.14 5.41
N MET A 100 -4.33 7.09 6.74
CA MET A 100 -5.30 6.31 7.51
C MET A 100 -6.72 6.81 7.28
N THR A 101 -6.92 8.13 7.17
CA THR A 101 -8.24 8.70 6.85
C THR A 101 -8.76 8.17 5.50
N LYS A 102 -7.92 8.17 4.47
CA LYS A 102 -8.27 7.67 3.12
C LYS A 102 -8.51 6.16 3.11
N LEU A 103 -7.66 5.38 3.79
CA LEU A 103 -7.79 3.93 3.88
C LEU A 103 -9.07 3.53 4.61
N VAL A 104 -9.36 4.13 5.77
CA VAL A 104 -10.60 3.92 6.53
C VAL A 104 -11.83 4.25 5.69
N GLN A 105 -11.84 5.40 5.02
CA GLN A 105 -12.95 5.78 4.15
C GLN A 105 -13.14 4.77 3.00
N THR A 106 -12.05 4.32 2.38
CA THR A 106 -12.10 3.36 1.27
C THR A 106 -12.58 1.99 1.75
N LEU A 107 -12.11 1.53 2.91
CA LEU A 107 -12.55 0.28 3.54
C LEU A 107 -14.07 0.27 3.76
N GLN A 108 -14.65 1.40 4.20
CA GLN A 108 -16.08 1.50 4.50
C GLN A 108 -16.96 1.66 3.25
N THR A 109 -16.47 2.38 2.24
CA THR A 109 -17.33 2.86 1.14
C THR A 109 -17.11 2.15 -0.18
N HIS A 110 -15.97 1.47 -0.38
CA HIS A 110 -15.65 0.86 -1.65
C HIS A 110 -16.51 -0.40 -1.90
N PRO A 111 -17.17 -0.54 -3.06
CA PRO A 111 -18.15 -1.61 -3.29
C PRO A 111 -17.53 -3.00 -3.51
N LYS A 112 -16.24 -3.08 -3.84
CA LYS A 112 -15.54 -4.36 -4.09
C LYS A 112 -14.80 -4.85 -2.84
N LYS A 113 -15.18 -6.04 -2.35
CA LYS A 113 -14.52 -6.72 -1.22
C LYS A 113 -13.02 -6.92 -1.42
N SER A 114 -12.58 -7.27 -2.63
CA SER A 114 -11.14 -7.46 -2.92
C SER A 114 -10.31 -6.19 -2.67
N ILE A 115 -10.89 -5.01 -2.87
CA ILE A 115 -10.20 -3.73 -2.57
C ILE A 115 -10.23 -3.44 -1.08
N GLN A 116 -11.34 -3.76 -0.40
CA GLN A 116 -11.41 -3.66 1.05
C GLN A 116 -10.37 -4.54 1.74
N GLU A 117 -10.16 -5.76 1.25
CA GLU A 117 -9.12 -6.69 1.72
C GLU A 117 -7.71 -6.13 1.50
N MET A 118 -7.42 -5.60 0.30
CA MET A 118 -6.13 -4.96 0.01
C MET A 118 -5.87 -3.72 0.88
N VAL A 119 -6.89 -2.89 1.09
CA VAL A 119 -6.81 -1.73 1.99
C VAL A 119 -6.52 -2.18 3.43
N LEU A 120 -7.18 -3.24 3.87
CA LEU A 120 -6.96 -3.79 5.21
C LEU A 120 -5.53 -4.35 5.37
N ALA A 121 -5.00 -5.06 4.37
CA ALA A 121 -3.63 -5.54 4.36
C ALA A 121 -2.62 -4.38 4.45
N ALA A 122 -2.82 -3.33 3.64
CA ALA A 122 -2.00 -2.12 3.73
C ALA A 122 -2.08 -1.45 5.10
N MET A 123 -3.26 -1.36 5.71
CA MET A 123 -3.44 -0.82 7.06
C MET A 123 -2.70 -1.64 8.12
N ALA A 124 -2.65 -2.97 7.97
CA ALA A 124 -1.92 -3.84 8.87
C ALA A 124 -0.40 -3.62 8.75
N ALA A 125 0.13 -3.53 7.54
CA ALA A 125 1.53 -3.18 7.29
C ALA A 125 1.90 -1.79 7.84
N ILE A 126 1.03 -0.80 7.63
CA ILE A 126 1.20 0.54 8.21
C ILE A 126 1.19 0.49 9.75
N ALA A 127 0.35 -0.35 10.36
CA ALA A 127 0.34 -0.51 11.82
C ALA A 127 1.65 -1.09 12.36
N VAL A 128 2.30 -1.98 11.60
CA VAL A 128 3.63 -2.50 11.93
C VAL A 128 4.67 -1.39 11.85
N GLY A 129 4.78 -0.69 10.71
CA GLY A 129 5.81 0.34 10.52
C GLY A 129 5.59 1.63 11.31
N ALA A 130 4.36 1.95 11.70
CA ALA A 130 4.06 3.15 12.49
C ALA A 130 4.23 2.94 14.00
N GLU A 131 4.31 1.69 14.47
CA GLU A 131 4.43 1.31 15.88
C GLU A 131 3.42 2.08 16.78
N ASP A 132 3.90 2.72 17.85
CA ASP A 132 3.08 3.50 18.78
C ASP A 132 2.31 4.66 18.11
N SER A 133 2.77 5.14 16.95
CA SER A 133 2.09 6.19 16.19
C SER A 133 0.75 5.71 15.61
N PHE A 134 0.52 4.38 15.54
CA PHE A 134 -0.74 3.80 15.08
C PHE A 134 -1.85 3.80 16.15
N LEU A 135 -1.50 3.93 17.43
CA LEU A 135 -2.45 3.83 18.55
C LEU A 135 -3.74 4.68 18.40
N PRO A 136 -3.70 5.92 17.89
CA PRO A 136 -4.90 6.73 17.67
C PRO A 136 -5.90 6.11 16.67
N PHE A 137 -5.41 5.29 15.74
CA PHE A 137 -6.20 4.67 14.68
C PHE A 137 -6.67 3.26 15.04
N PHE A 138 -6.04 2.60 16.02
CA PHE A 138 -6.32 1.22 16.37
C PHE A 138 -7.80 0.95 16.66
N LYS A 139 -8.43 1.75 17.52
CA LYS A 139 -9.84 1.54 17.91
C LYS A 139 -10.81 1.67 16.72
N PRO A 140 -10.77 2.75 15.92
CA PRO A 140 -11.55 2.84 14.68
C PRO A 140 -11.36 1.64 13.74
N VAL A 141 -10.12 1.18 13.56
CA VAL A 141 -9.80 0.05 12.68
C VAL A 141 -10.36 -1.26 13.23
N ALA A 142 -10.15 -1.54 14.52
CA ALA A 142 -10.66 -2.74 15.17
C ALA A 142 -12.19 -2.82 15.11
N ASP A 143 -12.89 -1.70 15.33
CA ASP A 143 -14.36 -1.67 15.29
C ASP A 143 -14.92 -2.00 13.90
N MET A 144 -14.18 -1.69 12.83
CA MET A 144 -14.56 -2.06 11.47
C MET A 144 -14.24 -3.51 11.12
N LEU A 145 -13.24 -4.12 11.78
CA LEU A 145 -12.86 -5.51 11.59
C LEU A 145 -13.86 -6.49 12.22
N VAL A 146 -14.48 -6.12 13.34
CA VAL A 146 -15.41 -7.00 14.07
C VAL A 146 -16.58 -7.50 13.19
N PRO A 147 -17.29 -6.66 12.43
CA PRO A 147 -18.32 -7.13 11.50
C PRO A 147 -17.79 -8.02 10.37
N LEU A 148 -16.58 -7.72 9.86
CA LEU A 148 -15.96 -8.49 8.78
C LEU A 148 -15.56 -9.89 9.23
N LEU A 149 -15.04 -10.02 10.45
CA LEU A 149 -14.70 -11.31 11.08
C LEU A 149 -15.96 -12.10 11.45
N GLY A 150 -17.00 -11.42 11.96
CA GLY A 150 -18.30 -12.04 12.23
C GLY A 150 -18.97 -12.61 10.97
N ALA A 151 -18.83 -11.94 9.82
CA ALA A 151 -19.36 -12.42 8.55
C ALA A 151 -18.65 -13.67 8.01
N THR A 152 -17.39 -13.93 8.40
CA THR A 152 -16.66 -15.14 7.96
C THR A 152 -17.06 -16.40 8.72
N ALA A 153 -17.63 -16.27 9.93
CA ALA A 153 -18.00 -17.41 10.76
C ALA A 153 -19.36 -18.03 10.41
N ASP A 154 -20.29 -17.25 9.82
CA ASP A 154 -21.68 -17.69 9.61
C ASP A 154 -22.00 -18.15 8.17
N ASP A 155 -21.14 -17.90 7.18
CA ASP A 155 -21.42 -18.19 5.75
C ASP A 155 -20.82 -19.52 5.22
N GLN A 156 -20.29 -20.40 6.08
CA GLN A 156 -19.72 -21.71 5.66
C GLN A 156 -20.42 -22.97 6.20
N LEU A 157 -21.64 -22.88 6.73
CA LEU A 157 -22.42 -24.08 7.06
C LEU A 157 -23.52 -24.34 6.02
N PRO A 158 -23.24 -25.07 4.93
CA PRO A 158 -24.31 -25.76 4.23
C PRO A 158 -24.82 -26.86 5.16
N LEU A 159 -25.91 -26.57 5.87
CA LEU A 159 -26.73 -27.60 6.50
C LEU A 159 -27.24 -28.53 5.39
N ARG A 160 -26.62 -29.70 5.28
CA ARG A 160 -27.17 -30.89 4.64
C ARG A 160 -27.05 -32.06 5.60
#